data_AF-A0A9X3N5E5-F1
#
_entry.id   AF-A0A9X3N5E5-F1
#
_cell.length_a   1.000
_cell.length_b   1.000
_cell.length_c   1.000
_cell.angle_alpha   90.00
_cell.angle_beta   90.00
_cell.angle_gamma   90.00
#
_symmetry.space_group_name_H-M   'P 1'
#
loop_
_entity.id
_entity.type
_entity.pdbx_description
1 polymer ?
#
loop_
_entity_poly.entity_id
_entity_poly.type
_entity_poly.pdbx_seq_one_letter_code
_entity_poly.pdbx_strand_id
1 'polypeptide(L)'
;ADNVDPNLVNAWGLAAGPTSPWWVSDNGSDRSTLYNPAGTPLRLVVSVPGAPTGTVFNATPGSFLVGASNASFIFSTEAGTILGWNGGPAATVEADRSPAGAVYKGLAIAPTPAGPRIYATDFHNGAVDVFDPPGSPCHTLASWIRSCRVTSPPSGSRRSATGSSSPTPSSKPAATTRPMAAAWASSMR
;
A
#
# COMPACT_ATOMS: atom_id res chain seq x y z
N ALA A 1 -17.70 -25.52 -18.12
CA ALA A 1 -16.75 -24.90 -17.19
C ALA A 1 -16.14 -26.05 -16.41
N ASP A 2 -14.86 -26.34 -16.68
CA ASP A 2 -14.30 -27.66 -16.35
C ASP A 2 -13.68 -27.68 -14.95
N ASN A 3 -13.43 -26.49 -14.39
CA ASN A 3 -13.08 -26.28 -12.99
C ASN A 3 -14.24 -25.52 -12.32
N VAL A 4 -14.89 -26.15 -11.35
CA VAL A 4 -15.92 -25.51 -10.50
C VAL A 4 -15.33 -25.38 -9.10
N ASP A 5 -15.27 -24.16 -8.60
CA ASP A 5 -14.84 -23.87 -7.24
C ASP A 5 -16.04 -23.37 -6.41
N PRO A 6 -16.48 -24.11 -5.37
CA PRO A 6 -17.58 -23.68 -4.52
C PRO A 6 -17.24 -22.45 -3.66
N ASN A 7 -15.96 -22.09 -3.52
CA ASN A 7 -15.55 -20.90 -2.77
C ASN A 7 -15.70 -19.63 -3.60
N LEU A 8 -15.57 -19.73 -4.92
CA LEU A 8 -15.59 -18.60 -5.85
C LEU A 8 -17.01 -18.04 -6.01
N VAL A 9 -17.45 -17.30 -5.00
CA VAL A 9 -18.76 -16.65 -4.96
C VAL A 9 -18.54 -15.16 -5.00
N ASN A 10 -19.11 -14.48 -6.00
CA ASN A 10 -18.98 -13.04 -6.19
C ASN A 10 -17.49 -12.62 -6.18
N ALA A 11 -16.74 -12.99 -7.21
CA ALA A 11 -15.31 -12.68 -7.29
C ALA A 11 -15.08 -11.19 -7.60
N TRP A 12 -14.16 -10.52 -6.90
CA TRP A 12 -13.89 -9.08 -7.07
C TRP A 12 -12.43 -8.77 -7.41
N GLY A 13 -11.50 -9.18 -6.55
CA GLY A 13 -10.08 -8.88 -6.68
C GLY A 13 -9.30 -10.00 -7.34
N LEU A 14 -8.26 -9.64 -8.11
CA LEU A 14 -7.28 -10.57 -8.66
C LEU A 14 -5.87 -9.97 -8.49
N ALA A 15 -4.96 -10.72 -7.89
CA ALA A 15 -3.57 -10.31 -7.76
C ALA A 15 -2.61 -11.49 -7.90
N ALA A 16 -1.40 -11.22 -8.37
CA ALA A 16 -0.29 -12.17 -8.32
C ALA A 16 1.02 -11.39 -8.09
N GLY A 17 1.95 -12.01 -7.39
CA GLY A 17 3.35 -11.64 -7.36
C GLY A 17 4.15 -12.38 -8.46
N PRO A 18 5.44 -12.05 -8.64
CA PRO A 18 6.26 -12.60 -9.72
C PRO A 18 6.38 -14.13 -9.76
N THR A 19 6.29 -14.78 -8.59
CA THR A 19 6.42 -16.23 -8.42
C THR A 19 5.26 -16.84 -7.65
N SER A 20 4.19 -16.08 -7.39
CA SER A 20 3.03 -16.58 -6.65
C SER A 20 2.01 -17.21 -7.60
N PRO A 21 1.10 -18.05 -7.07
CA PRO A 21 -0.18 -18.32 -7.70
C PRO A 21 -1.00 -17.03 -7.89
N TRP A 22 -2.10 -17.14 -8.65
CA TRP A 22 -3.12 -16.10 -8.73
C TRP A 22 -4.00 -16.13 -7.49
N TRP A 23 -4.22 -15.00 -6.87
CA TRP A 23 -5.10 -14.83 -5.72
C TRP A 23 -6.38 -14.14 -6.16
N VAL A 24 -7.51 -14.76 -5.87
CA VAL A 24 -8.83 -14.17 -6.13
C VAL A 24 -9.48 -13.83 -4.79
N SER A 25 -10.11 -12.67 -4.68
CA SER A 25 -10.97 -12.35 -3.53
C SER A 25 -12.40 -12.81 -3.79
N ASP A 26 -12.84 -13.76 -2.98
CA ASP A 26 -14.14 -14.39 -3.03
C ASP A 26 -15.09 -13.64 -2.07
N ASN A 27 -15.63 -12.51 -2.53
CA ASN A 27 -16.39 -11.59 -1.68
C ASN A 27 -17.59 -12.26 -1.00
N GLY A 28 -18.28 -13.15 -1.69
CA GLY A 28 -19.51 -13.78 -1.20
C GLY A 28 -19.28 -14.93 -0.21
N SER A 29 -18.04 -15.41 -0.07
CA SER A 29 -17.69 -16.54 0.80
C SER A 29 -16.66 -16.20 1.88
N ASP A 30 -16.28 -14.92 2.00
CA ASP A 30 -15.27 -14.41 2.94
C ASP A 30 -13.90 -15.11 2.80
N ARG A 31 -13.50 -15.38 1.55
CA ARG A 31 -12.30 -16.16 1.24
C ARG A 31 -11.42 -15.48 0.20
N SER A 32 -10.20 -15.98 0.10
CA SER A 32 -9.37 -15.82 -1.07
C SER A 32 -8.84 -17.16 -1.53
N THR A 33 -9.23 -17.55 -2.75
CA THR A 33 -8.81 -18.80 -3.37
C THR A 33 -7.62 -18.57 -4.30
N LEU A 34 -6.67 -19.49 -4.26
CA LEU A 34 -5.49 -19.44 -5.10
C LEU A 34 -5.66 -20.33 -6.32
N TYR A 35 -5.17 -19.89 -7.47
CA TYR A 35 -5.27 -20.60 -8.73
C TYR A 35 -3.90 -20.74 -9.39
N ASN A 36 -3.67 -21.90 -10.01
CA ASN A 36 -2.51 -22.08 -10.89
C ASN A 36 -2.73 -21.31 -12.23
N PRO A 37 -1.71 -21.21 -13.10
CA PRO A 37 -1.85 -20.54 -14.39
C PRO A 37 -2.88 -21.16 -15.35
N ALA A 38 -3.31 -22.40 -15.11
CA ALA A 38 -4.36 -23.08 -15.88
C ALA A 38 -5.77 -22.84 -15.30
N GLY A 39 -5.91 -22.03 -14.25
CA GLY A 39 -7.19 -21.74 -13.60
C GLY A 39 -7.73 -22.89 -12.73
N THR A 40 -6.89 -23.84 -12.33
CA THR A 40 -7.26 -24.87 -11.35
C THR A 40 -7.08 -24.32 -9.93
N PRO A 41 -8.09 -24.43 -9.05
CA PRO A 41 -7.95 -24.00 -7.65
C PRO A 41 -6.91 -24.84 -6.92
N LEU A 42 -6.14 -24.18 -6.06
CA LEU A 42 -5.16 -24.81 -5.18
C LEU A 42 -5.80 -25.19 -3.84
N ARG A 43 -5.12 -26.07 -3.09
CA ARG A 43 -5.61 -26.55 -1.79
C ARG A 43 -5.65 -25.45 -0.72
N LEU A 44 -4.76 -24.46 -0.80
CA LEU A 44 -4.78 -23.34 0.13
C LEU A 44 -5.93 -22.40 -0.24
N VAL A 45 -6.82 -22.20 0.71
CA VAL A 45 -7.87 -21.18 0.67
C VAL A 45 -7.71 -20.37 1.94
N VAL A 46 -7.64 -19.05 1.80
CA VAL A 46 -7.38 -18.13 2.92
C VAL A 46 -8.69 -17.52 3.38
N SER A 47 -8.95 -17.54 4.69
CA SER A 47 -10.06 -16.81 5.29
C SER A 47 -9.76 -15.31 5.30
N VAL A 48 -10.64 -14.51 4.71
CA VAL A 48 -10.55 -13.05 4.66
C VAL A 48 -11.94 -12.47 5.00
N PRO A 49 -12.27 -12.34 6.30
CA PRO A 49 -13.60 -11.93 6.71
C PRO A 49 -13.92 -10.48 6.34
N GLY A 50 -15.17 -10.23 5.97
CA GLY A 50 -15.71 -8.89 5.78
C GLY A 50 -16.06 -8.54 4.34
N ALA A 51 -16.34 -9.53 3.50
CA ALA A 51 -16.56 -9.38 2.06
C ALA A 51 -15.32 -8.79 1.36
N PRO A 52 -14.30 -9.62 1.07
CA PRO A 52 -13.05 -9.16 0.47
C PRO A 52 -13.25 -8.69 -0.97
N THR A 53 -12.66 -7.53 -1.29
CA THR A 53 -12.76 -6.88 -2.61
C THR A 53 -11.39 -6.77 -3.27
N GLY A 54 -10.65 -5.69 -2.99
CA GLY A 54 -9.32 -5.45 -3.51
C GLY A 54 -8.28 -6.38 -2.90
N THR A 55 -7.35 -6.84 -3.73
CA THR A 55 -6.18 -7.61 -3.31
C THR A 55 -4.95 -7.07 -4.01
N VAL A 56 -3.84 -6.99 -3.29
CA VAL A 56 -2.54 -6.59 -3.85
C VAL A 56 -1.42 -7.46 -3.31
N PHE A 57 -0.43 -7.73 -4.16
CA PHE A 57 0.83 -8.32 -3.75
C PHE A 57 1.73 -7.23 -3.15
N ASN A 58 2.30 -7.48 -1.97
CA ASN A 58 3.24 -6.56 -1.35
C ASN A 58 4.66 -6.81 -1.87
N ALA A 59 5.06 -6.02 -2.86
CA ALA A 59 6.40 -6.07 -3.44
C ALA A 59 7.45 -5.26 -2.65
N THR A 60 7.12 -4.70 -1.47
CA THR A 60 8.03 -3.87 -0.67
C THR A 60 8.34 -4.55 0.67
N PRO A 61 9.41 -5.36 0.75
CA PRO A 61 9.76 -6.09 1.97
C PRO A 61 9.94 -5.16 3.17
N GLY A 62 9.45 -5.61 4.33
CA GLY A 62 9.67 -4.94 5.62
C GLY A 62 8.81 -3.71 5.86
N SER A 63 7.94 -3.33 4.91
CA SER A 63 7.11 -2.14 5.03
C SER A 63 5.78 -2.44 5.72
N PHE A 64 5.04 -3.42 5.18
CA PHE A 64 3.73 -3.78 5.72
C PHE A 64 3.86 -5.12 6.44
N LEU A 65 3.95 -5.06 7.77
CA LEU A 65 4.13 -6.23 8.63
C LEU A 65 2.78 -6.72 9.16
N VAL A 66 2.68 -8.03 9.33
CA VAL A 66 1.66 -8.74 10.12
C VAL A 66 2.42 -9.40 11.27
N GLY A 67 2.26 -8.86 12.48
CA GLY A 67 3.17 -9.15 13.59
C GLY A 67 4.62 -8.80 13.24
N ALA A 68 5.52 -9.79 13.27
CA ALA A 68 6.95 -9.59 13.00
C ALA A 68 7.37 -9.94 11.55
N SER A 69 6.44 -10.32 10.68
CA SER A 69 6.75 -10.80 9.32
C SER A 69 6.03 -9.99 8.26
N ASN A 70 6.66 -9.83 7.10
CA ASN A 70 6.10 -9.09 5.98
C ASN A 70 4.80 -9.74 5.49
N ALA A 71 3.75 -8.94 5.32
CA ALA A 71 2.56 -9.36 4.60
C ALA A 71 2.94 -9.63 3.15
N SER A 72 2.68 -10.83 2.64
CA SER A 72 2.86 -11.17 1.23
C SER A 72 1.72 -10.64 0.37
N PHE A 73 0.49 -10.74 0.90
CA PHE A 73 -0.73 -10.24 0.26
C PHE A 73 -1.50 -9.37 1.22
N ILE A 74 -2.20 -8.39 0.66
CA ILE A 74 -3.00 -7.42 1.40
C ILE A 74 -4.38 -7.35 0.77
N PHE A 75 -5.40 -7.30 1.62
CA PHE A 75 -6.81 -7.32 1.24
C PHE A 75 -7.53 -6.08 1.79
N SER A 76 -8.48 -5.57 1.03
CA SER A 76 -9.47 -4.60 1.48
C SER A 76 -10.86 -5.24 1.49
N THR A 77 -11.74 -4.78 2.37
CA THR A 77 -13.05 -5.41 2.55
C THR A 77 -14.20 -4.39 2.53
N GLU A 78 -15.40 -4.86 2.22
CA GLU A 78 -16.62 -4.03 2.33
C GLU A 78 -16.96 -3.70 3.78
N ALA A 79 -16.51 -4.53 4.74
CA ALA A 79 -16.62 -4.24 6.17
C ALA A 79 -15.72 -3.09 6.65
N GLY A 80 -14.91 -2.50 5.76
CA GLY A 80 -14.05 -1.36 6.11
C GLY A 80 -12.77 -1.78 6.84
N THR A 81 -12.29 -2.99 6.61
CA THR A 81 -11.03 -3.47 7.18
C THR A 81 -9.96 -3.63 6.11
N ILE A 82 -8.70 -3.49 6.53
CA ILE A 82 -7.53 -3.86 5.74
C ILE A 82 -6.87 -5.05 6.44
N LEU A 83 -6.67 -6.14 5.70
CA LEU A 83 -6.06 -7.36 6.21
C LEU A 83 -4.73 -7.64 5.52
N GLY A 84 -3.75 -8.12 6.28
CA GLY A 84 -2.49 -8.65 5.77
C GLY A 84 -2.41 -10.17 5.92
N TRP A 85 -1.83 -10.84 4.93
CA TRP A 85 -1.55 -12.28 4.98
C TRP A 85 -0.05 -12.52 4.82
N ASN A 86 0.54 -13.24 5.77
CA ASN A 86 1.96 -13.61 5.78
C ASN A 86 2.19 -15.14 5.86
N GLY A 87 1.12 -15.95 5.76
CA GLY A 87 1.19 -17.41 5.84
C GLY A 87 -0.06 -18.03 6.49
N GLY A 88 -0.24 -19.34 6.33
CA GLY A 88 -1.33 -20.07 6.98
C GLY A 88 -2.72 -19.84 6.37
N PRO A 89 -3.79 -20.26 7.07
CA PRO A 89 -5.13 -20.34 6.50
C PRO A 89 -5.98 -19.05 6.66
N ALA A 90 -5.46 -17.99 7.29
CA ALA A 90 -6.25 -16.79 7.58
C ALA A 90 -5.41 -15.51 7.42
N ALA A 91 -6.04 -14.44 6.95
CA ALA A 91 -5.48 -13.10 6.98
C ALA A 91 -5.80 -12.40 8.31
N THR A 92 -4.94 -11.48 8.72
CA THR A 92 -5.03 -10.74 9.98
C THR A 92 -5.48 -9.32 9.72
N VAL A 93 -6.42 -8.80 10.52
CA VAL A 93 -6.84 -7.40 10.43
C VAL A 93 -5.73 -6.49 10.96
N GLU A 94 -5.23 -5.60 10.09
CA GLU A 94 -4.17 -4.65 10.41
C GLU A 94 -4.68 -3.21 10.54
N ALA A 95 -5.83 -2.90 9.93
CA ALA A 95 -6.54 -1.64 10.14
C ALA A 95 -8.06 -1.86 10.12
N ASP A 96 -8.77 -1.21 11.03
CA ASP A 96 -10.24 -1.24 11.12
C ASP A 96 -10.83 0.17 11.02
N ARG A 97 -11.66 0.35 10.00
CA ARG A 97 -12.36 1.59 9.66
C ARG A 97 -13.87 1.37 9.60
N SER A 98 -14.35 0.22 10.06
CA SER A 98 -15.78 -0.07 10.24
C SER A 98 -16.51 0.96 11.14
N PRO A 99 -15.91 1.57 12.19
CA PRO A 99 -16.61 2.58 12.99
C PRO A 99 -16.90 3.87 12.22
N ALA A 100 -16.22 4.11 11.10
CA ALA A 100 -16.47 5.22 10.20
C ALA A 100 -17.33 4.82 8.98
N GLY A 101 -17.88 3.60 8.98
CA GLY A 101 -18.69 3.08 7.88
C GLY A 101 -17.92 2.93 6.57
N ALA A 102 -16.60 2.75 6.61
CA ALA A 102 -15.82 2.64 5.38
C ALA A 102 -16.21 1.39 4.59
N VAL A 103 -16.33 1.52 3.26
CA VAL A 103 -16.58 0.39 2.36
C VAL A 103 -15.52 0.40 1.28
N TYR A 104 -14.55 -0.50 1.36
CA TYR A 104 -13.44 -0.53 0.42
C TYR A 104 -13.75 -1.38 -0.80
N LYS A 105 -13.48 -0.82 -2.00
CA LYS A 105 -13.69 -1.51 -3.28
C LYS A 105 -12.42 -1.76 -4.08
N GLY A 106 -11.36 -1.04 -3.76
CA GLY A 106 -10.08 -1.14 -4.44
C GLY A 106 -8.93 -0.84 -3.49
N LEU A 107 -7.77 -1.37 -3.85
CA LEU A 107 -6.57 -1.33 -3.05
C LEU A 107 -5.34 -1.19 -3.96
N ALA A 108 -4.41 -0.33 -3.59
CA ALA A 108 -3.15 -0.16 -4.30
C ALA A 108 -2.01 0.13 -3.32
N ILE A 109 -0.80 -0.33 -3.65
CA ILE A 109 0.44 0.07 -2.97
C ILE A 109 1.19 0.99 -3.92
N ALA A 110 1.66 2.13 -3.43
CA ALA A 110 2.55 3.00 -4.20
C ALA A 110 3.80 3.39 -3.38
N PRO A 111 4.99 3.32 -3.97
CA PRO A 111 6.18 3.90 -3.36
C PRO A 111 6.06 5.43 -3.34
N THR A 112 6.47 6.05 -2.25
CA THR A 112 6.58 7.52 -2.15
C THR A 112 7.92 7.92 -1.55
N PRO A 113 8.36 9.19 -1.69
CA PRO A 113 9.57 9.67 -1.03
C PRO A 113 9.54 9.52 0.51
N ALA A 114 8.35 9.44 1.11
CA ALA A 114 8.15 9.26 2.55
C ALA A 114 8.04 7.79 2.98
N GLY A 115 8.17 6.84 2.04
CA GLY A 115 7.91 5.41 2.25
C GLY A 115 6.75 4.89 1.40
N PRO A 116 6.60 3.56 1.25
CA PRO A 116 5.46 2.99 0.54
C PRO A 116 4.17 3.23 1.33
N ARG A 117 3.07 3.39 0.60
CA ARG A 117 1.74 3.64 1.17
C ARG A 117 0.70 2.76 0.53
N ILE A 118 -0.30 2.40 1.32
CA ILE A 118 -1.51 1.75 0.82
C ILE A 118 -2.58 2.82 0.60
N TYR A 119 -3.27 2.71 -0.52
CA TYR A 119 -4.42 3.53 -0.87
C TYR A 119 -5.63 2.61 -1.02
N ALA A 120 -6.67 2.86 -0.22
CA ALA A 120 -7.92 2.12 -0.28
C ALA A 120 -9.06 3.07 -0.66
N THR A 121 -9.90 2.66 -1.61
CA THR A 121 -11.01 3.49 -2.09
C THR A 121 -12.26 3.25 -1.25
N ASP A 122 -12.61 4.22 -0.40
CA ASP A 122 -13.82 4.21 0.43
C ASP A 122 -15.01 4.74 -0.37
N PHE A 123 -15.84 3.84 -0.85
CA PHE A 123 -17.01 4.17 -1.67
C PHE A 123 -18.16 4.74 -0.85
N HIS A 124 -18.30 4.35 0.42
CA HIS A 124 -19.36 4.87 1.28
C HIS A 124 -19.13 6.35 1.58
N ASN A 125 -17.89 6.73 1.87
CA ASN A 125 -17.54 8.11 2.24
C ASN A 125 -17.01 8.95 1.08
N GLY A 126 -16.88 8.38 -0.14
CA GLY A 126 -16.37 9.09 -1.31
C GLY A 126 -14.92 9.56 -1.15
N ALA A 127 -14.09 8.76 -0.50
CA ALA A 127 -12.73 9.13 -0.11
C ALA A 127 -11.68 8.09 -0.52
N VAL A 128 -10.41 8.51 -0.55
CA VAL A 128 -9.28 7.58 -0.61
C VAL A 128 -8.56 7.63 0.72
N ASP A 129 -8.52 6.48 1.35
CA ASP A 129 -7.90 6.28 2.64
C ASP A 129 -6.45 5.83 2.46
N VAL A 130 -5.54 6.52 3.15
CA VAL A 130 -4.09 6.28 3.02
C VAL A 130 -3.57 5.66 4.30
N PHE A 131 -2.91 4.50 4.18
CA PHE A 131 -2.27 3.81 5.30
C PHE A 131 -0.76 3.78 5.11
N ASP A 132 -0.05 4.17 6.17
CA ASP A 132 1.39 4.15 6.26
C ASP A 132 1.85 2.88 7.00
N PRO A 133 3.08 2.40 6.73
CA PRO A 133 3.67 1.30 7.46
C PRO A 133 3.90 1.65 8.95
N PRO A 134 3.92 0.66 9.86
CA PRO A 134 4.22 0.87 11.28
C PRO A 134 5.56 1.62 11.47
N GLY A 135 5.62 2.54 12.45
CA GLY A 135 6.83 3.31 12.76
C GLY A 135 7.13 4.49 11.82
N SER A 136 6.20 4.85 10.94
CA SER A 136 6.28 6.08 10.14
C SER A 136 6.39 7.34 11.04
N PRO A 137 7.08 8.42 10.61
CA PRO A 137 7.46 9.55 11.47
C PRO A 137 6.30 10.29 12.17
N CYS A 138 5.06 10.01 11.81
CA CYS A 138 3.90 10.56 12.49
C CYS A 138 3.32 9.67 13.61
N HIS A 139 3.65 8.37 13.73
CA HIS A 139 3.06 7.47 14.75
C HIS A 139 3.91 6.23 15.13
N THR A 140 3.88 5.84 16.41
CA THR A 140 4.73 4.80 17.05
C THR A 140 4.05 3.45 17.39
N LEU A 141 2.88 3.12 16.81
CA LEU A 141 2.16 1.86 17.08
C LEU A 141 2.37 0.78 15.99
N ALA A 142 2.01 -0.47 16.32
CA ALA A 142 2.30 -1.69 15.52
C ALA A 142 1.30 -2.01 14.38
N SER A 143 0.13 -1.37 14.34
CA SER A 143 -0.91 -1.54 13.29
C SER A 143 -0.63 -0.61 12.09
N TRP A 144 -1.26 -0.84 10.93
CA TRP A 144 -1.14 0.06 9.78
C TRP A 144 -2.00 1.30 10.01
N ILE A 145 -1.33 2.44 10.14
CA ILE A 145 -1.96 3.65 10.65
C ILE A 145 -2.36 4.53 9.48
N ARG A 146 -3.57 5.10 9.56
CA ARG A 146 -4.00 6.13 8.63
C ARG A 146 -3.03 7.31 8.71
N SER A 147 -2.53 7.77 7.57
CA SER A 147 -1.66 8.94 7.52
C SER A 147 -2.35 10.12 8.21
N CYS A 148 -1.69 10.73 9.20
CA CYS A 148 -2.07 12.05 9.69
C CYS A 148 -2.19 12.95 8.46
N ARG A 149 -3.35 13.56 8.24
CA ARG A 149 -3.52 14.53 7.16
C ARG A 149 -2.40 15.56 7.29
N VAL A 150 -1.42 15.53 6.39
CA VAL A 150 -0.39 16.57 6.32
C VAL A 150 -1.13 17.81 5.83
N THR A 151 -1.68 18.59 6.76
CA THR A 151 -1.94 19.99 6.49
C THR A 151 -0.56 20.59 6.28
N SER A 152 -0.19 20.84 5.03
CA SER A 152 0.87 21.79 4.73
C SER A 152 0.66 23.03 5.60
N PRO A 153 1.68 23.54 6.30
CA PRO A 153 1.52 24.79 7.03
C PRO A 153 0.97 25.84 6.06
N PRO A 154 -0.03 26.65 6.46
CA PRO A 154 -0.55 27.68 5.58
C PRO A 154 0.63 28.54 5.10
N SER A 155 0.72 28.73 3.79
CA SER A 155 1.74 29.57 3.15
C SER A 155 1.53 31.01 3.60
N GLY A 156 2.07 31.39 4.76
CA GLY A 156 1.68 32.64 5.37
C GLY A 156 2.25 32.90 6.75
N SER A 157 3.54 32.67 6.98
CA SER A 157 4.23 33.41 8.04
C SER A 157 5.69 33.64 7.65
N ARG A 158 5.91 34.73 6.91
CA ARG A 158 7.23 35.33 6.75
C ARG A 158 7.67 35.76 8.16
N ARG A 159 8.56 35.01 8.81
CA ARG A 159 9.22 35.52 10.03
C ARG A 159 10.10 36.68 9.59
N SER A 160 9.65 37.89 9.88
CA SER A 160 10.47 39.10 9.87
C SER A 160 11.58 38.91 10.91
N ALA A 161 12.78 38.55 10.47
CA ALA A 161 13.98 38.69 11.26
C ALA A 161 14.41 40.16 11.15
N THR A 162 14.03 40.96 12.16
CA THR A 162 14.63 42.26 12.41
C THR A 162 16.02 42.01 13.00
N GLY A 163 17.09 42.43 12.31
CA GLY A 163 18.46 42.30 12.82
C GLY A 163 19.50 42.72 11.80
N SER A 164 20.02 43.92 11.98
CA SER A 164 20.93 44.66 11.09
C SER A 164 22.35 44.08 11.01
N SER A 165 22.91 44.02 9.79
CA SER A 165 24.19 44.67 9.42
C SER A 165 24.66 44.22 8.02
N SER A 166 25.05 45.18 7.19
CA SER A 166 25.89 45.07 5.99
C SER A 166 27.09 46.03 6.22
N PRO A 167 28.20 46.04 5.45
CA PRO A 167 28.48 45.39 4.15
C PRO A 167 29.86 44.65 4.10
N THR A 168 30.21 43.92 3.02
CA THR A 168 31.17 44.31 1.95
C THR A 168 31.23 43.18 0.90
N PRO A 169 31.35 43.45 -0.42
CA PRO A 169 31.19 42.45 -1.46
C PRO A 169 32.52 41.73 -1.78
N SER A 170 32.49 40.40 -1.92
CA SER A 170 33.58 39.65 -2.55
C SER A 170 33.07 38.88 -3.77
N SER A 171 33.92 38.87 -4.79
CA SER A 171 33.67 38.59 -6.20
C SER A 171 33.25 37.15 -6.51
N LYS A 172 32.23 37.04 -7.39
CA LYS A 172 31.71 35.81 -8.00
C LYS A 172 32.53 35.42 -9.24
N PRO A 173 33.03 34.17 -9.37
CA PRO A 173 33.34 33.60 -10.66
C PRO A 173 32.15 32.81 -11.22
N ALA A 174 31.90 33.00 -12.52
CA ALA A 174 30.84 32.38 -13.29
C ALA A 174 31.06 30.87 -13.46
N ALA A 175 30.03 30.06 -13.19
CA ALA A 175 30.02 28.64 -13.49
C ALA A 175 29.21 28.39 -14.78
N THR A 176 29.96 28.01 -15.80
CA THR A 176 29.57 27.59 -17.15
C THR A 176 28.62 26.41 -17.15
N THR A 177 27.52 26.54 -17.90
CA THR A 177 26.59 25.47 -18.27
C THR A 177 27.26 24.43 -19.17
N ARG A 178 27.18 23.14 -18.82
CA ARG A 178 27.33 22.03 -19.78
C ARG A 178 26.33 20.91 -19.46
N PRO A 179 25.59 20.38 -20.45
CA PRO A 179 24.71 19.25 -20.27
C PRO A 179 25.48 17.93 -20.42
N MET A 180 25.08 16.88 -19.70
CA MET A 180 25.53 15.52 -19.99
C MET A 180 24.34 14.56 -19.97
N ALA A 181 23.95 14.15 -21.17
CA ALA A 181 23.19 12.94 -21.47
C ALA A 181 24.17 11.81 -21.86
N ALA A 182 23.67 10.57 -21.83
CA ALA A 182 24.25 9.31 -22.34
C ALA A 182 25.39 8.68 -21.49
N ALA A 183 25.56 7.36 -21.39
CA ALA A 183 24.80 6.17 -21.78
C ALA A 183 25.44 4.94 -21.11
N TRP A 184 24.67 3.85 -21.08
CA TRP A 184 25.00 2.43 -20.86
C TRP A 184 26.42 1.95 -21.23
N ALA A 185 27.02 1.08 -20.40
CA ALA A 185 27.41 -0.32 -20.75
C ALA A 185 28.26 -1.04 -19.67
N SER A 186 27.94 -2.33 -19.51
CA SER A 186 28.80 -3.48 -19.15
C SER A 186 29.49 -3.61 -17.78
N SER A 187 29.14 -4.68 -17.08
CA SER A 187 30.14 -5.63 -16.57
C SER A 187 29.52 -7.03 -16.37
N MET A 188 29.83 -7.94 -17.29
CA MET A 188 29.92 -9.38 -17.02
C MET A 188 31.40 -9.74 -17.10
N ARG A 189 31.93 -10.25 -15.99
CA ARG A 189 33.05 -11.19 -15.93
C ARG A 189 32.70 -12.23 -14.88
#